data_AF-R7ZY99-F1
#
_entry.id   AF-R7ZY99-F1
#
_cell.length_a   1.000
_cell.length_b   1.000
_cell.length_c   1.000
_cell.angle_alpha   90.00
_cell.angle_beta   90.00
_cell.angle_gamma   90.00
#
_symmetry.space_group_name_H-M   'P 1'
#
loop_
_entity.id
_entity.type
_entity.pdbx_description
1 polymer ?
#
loop_
_entity_poly.entity_id
_entity_poly.type
_entity_poly.pdbx_seq_one_letter_code
_entity_poly.pdbx_strand_id
1 'polypeptide(L)' 'MEEKKITILEAYKAMLKYLENLYELTESDDLAGFLGSMTLLEDGKPADQAVWHDWINAVNNTLDKSKEH' A
#
# COMPACT_ATOMS: atom_id res chain seq x y z
N MET A 1 5.50 -22.89 -1.60
CA MET A 1 4.90 -21.75 -0.87
C MET A 1 3.43 -21.72 -1.24
N GLU A 2 2.53 -21.59 -0.28
CA GLU A 2 1.10 -21.45 -0.58
C GLU A 2 0.84 -20.09 -1.25
N GLU A 3 0.27 -20.10 -2.44
CA GLU A 3 -0.22 -18.89 -3.08
C GLU A 3 -1.55 -18.49 -2.45
N LYS A 4 -1.53 -17.47 -1.60
CA LYS A 4 -2.74 -16.89 -1.02
C LYS A 4 -3.18 -15.69 -1.86
N LYS A 5 -4.36 -15.78 -2.47
CA LYS A 5 -4.99 -14.63 -3.14
C LYS A 5 -5.58 -13.71 -2.10
N ILE A 6 -5.23 -12.44 -2.20
CA ILE A 6 -5.74 -11.36 -1.37
C ILE A 6 -6.40 -10.31 -2.25
N THR A 7 -7.36 -9.58 -1.71
CA THR A 7 -7.98 -8.42 -2.36
C THR A 7 -7.01 -7.26 -2.45
N ILE A 8 -7.30 -6.30 -3.34
CA ILE A 8 -6.49 -5.08 -3.50
C ILE A 8 -6.37 -4.29 -2.18
N LEU A 9 -7.44 -4.29 -1.38
CA LEU A 9 -7.47 -3.63 -0.08
C LEU A 9 -6.63 -4.39 0.96
N GLU A 10 -6.67 -5.72 0.96
CA GLU A 10 -5.82 -6.53 1.85
C GLU A 10 -4.34 -6.38 1.48
N ALA A 11 -4.01 -6.29 0.19
CA ALA A 11 -2.66 -5.99 -0.27
C ALA A 11 -2.19 -4.60 0.19
N TYR A 12 -3.07 -3.59 0.13
CA TYR A 12 -2.78 -2.26 0.65
C TYR A 12 -2.49 -2.28 2.15
N LYS A 13 -3.35 -2.96 2.92
CA LYS A 13 -3.16 -3.13 4.38
C LYS A 13 -1.86 -3.84 4.72
N ALA A 14 -1.51 -4.89 3.97
CA ALA A 14 -0.26 -5.62 4.16
C ALA A 14 0.96 -4.73 3.89
N MET A 15 0.91 -3.92 2.83
CA MET A 15 1.96 -2.95 2.49
C MET A 15 2.07 -1.85 3.56
N LEU A 16 0.95 -1.28 4.01
CA LEU A 16 0.93 -0.29 5.08
C LEU A 16 1.56 -0.84 6.37
N LYS A 17 1.16 -2.05 6.79
CA LYS A 17 1.72 -2.72 7.98
C LYS A 17 3.22 -2.95 7.86
N TYR A 18 3.70 -3.28 6.66
CA TYR A 18 5.14 -3.46 6.42
C TYR A 18 5.90 -2.14 6.57
N LEU A 19 5.37 -1.05 6.02
CA LEU A 19 5.97 0.28 6.14
C LEU A 19 5.93 0.82 7.57
N GLU A 20 4.86 0.56 8.33
CA GLU A 20 4.79 0.87 9.77
C GLU A 20 5.94 0.17 10.54
N ASN A 21 6.12 -1.13 10.31
CA ASN A 21 7.22 -1.87 10.94
C ASN A 21 8.59 -1.31 10.53
N LEU A 22 8.74 -0.88 9.28
CA LEU A 22 9.99 -0.26 8.81
C LEU A 22 10.23 1.10 9.48
N TYR A 23 9.18 1.88 9.70
CA TYR A 23 9.25 3.13 10.44
C TYR A 23 9.66 2.89 11.89
N GLU A 24 9.06 1.90 12.57
CA GLU A 24 9.46 1.52 13.94
C GLU A 24 10.94 1.15 14.05
N LEU A 25 11.54 0.62 12.97
CA LEU A 25 12.96 0.24 12.94
C LEU A 25 13.90 1.38 12.56
N THR A 26 13.43 2.35 11.78
CA THR A 26 14.28 3.39 11.17
C THR A 26 14.06 4.78 11.76
N GLU A 27 12.93 5.01 12.41
CA GLU A 27 12.48 6.30 12.94
C GLU A 27 12.57 7.44 11.89
N SER A 28 12.39 7.10 10.61
CA SER A 28 12.55 8.05 9.51
C SER A 28 11.38 9.04 9.44
N ASP A 29 11.66 10.33 9.64
CA ASP A 29 10.66 11.41 9.54
C ASP A 29 9.99 11.47 8.15
N ASP A 30 10.76 11.22 7.08
CA ASP A 30 10.23 11.15 5.71
C ASP A 30 9.20 10.02 5.56
N LEU A 31 9.49 8.87 6.19
CA LEU A 31 8.58 7.73 6.21
C LEU A 31 7.36 8.01 7.09
N ALA A 32 7.50 8.74 8.19
CA ALA A 32 6.38 9.16 9.04
C ALA A 32 5.39 10.05 8.27
N GLY A 33 5.91 11.04 7.53
CA GLY A 33 5.10 11.93 6.69
C GLY A 33 4.35 11.17 5.60
N PHE A 34 5.02 10.20 4.97
CA PHE A 34 4.40 9.33 3.97
C PHE A 34 3.33 8.40 4.57
N LEU A 35 3.60 7.74 5.69
CA LEU A 35 2.62 6.89 6.38
C LEU A 35 1.37 7.69 6.80
N GLY A 36 1.55 8.95 7.19
CA GLY A 36 0.44 9.86 7.50
C GLY A 36 -0.54 10.04 6.34
N SER A 37 -0.06 10.19 5.11
CA SER A 37 -0.93 10.33 3.93
C SER A 37 -1.58 9.01 3.48
N MET A 38 -1.00 7.87 3.87
CA MET A 38 -1.51 6.52 3.56
C MET A 38 -2.43 5.94 4.63
N THR A 39 -2.65 6.65 5.74
CA THR A 39 -3.43 6.14 6.85
C THR A 39 -4.86 5.81 6.41
N LEU A 40 -5.36 4.66 6.86
CA LEU A 40 -6.76 4.27 6.64
C LEU A 40 -7.66 4.98 7.66
N LEU A 41 -8.78 5.51 7.17
CA LEU A 41 -9.88 5.99 8.01
C LEU A 41 -10.60 4.80 8.68
N GLU A 42 -11.43 5.09 9.68
CA GLU A 42 -12.22 4.08 10.42
C GLU A 42 -13.14 3.24 9.51
N ASP A 43 -13.49 3.76 8.33
CA ASP A 43 -14.29 3.04 7.32
C ASP A 43 -13.44 2.08 6.45
N GLY A 44 -12.13 1.99 6.71
CA GLY A 44 -11.20 1.14 6.00
C GLY A 44 -10.77 1.66 4.63
N LYS A 45 -11.05 2.94 4.31
CA LYS A 45 -10.58 3.59 3.08
C LYS A 45 -9.35 4.46 3.36
N PRO A 46 -8.47 4.66 2.36
CA PRO A 46 -7.36 5.62 2.50
C PRO A 46 -7.87 7.02 2.79
N ALA A 47 -7.19 7.72 3.69
CA ALA A 47 -7.49 9.12 4.02
C ALA A 47 -7.36 10.03 2.80
N ASP A 48 -6.41 9.72 1.91
CA ASP A 48 -6.21 10.44 0.66
C ASP A 48 -6.65 9.59 -0.56
N GLN A 49 -7.57 10.13 -1.36
CA GLN A 49 -8.03 9.49 -2.59
C GLN A 49 -6.92 9.43 -3.65
N ALA A 50 -6.00 10.39 -3.69
CA ALA A 50 -4.87 10.38 -4.63
C ALA A 50 -3.96 9.17 -4.36
N VAL A 51 -3.63 8.91 -3.09
CA VAL A 51 -2.85 7.74 -2.67
C VAL A 51 -3.54 6.43 -3.08
N TRP A 52 -4.87 6.36 -2.93
CA TRP A 52 -5.63 5.19 -3.38
C TRP A 52 -5.55 5.00 -4.90
N HIS A 53 -5.72 6.07 -5.67
CA HIS A 53 -5.60 6.03 -7.13
C HIS A 53 -4.21 5.55 -7.57
N ASP A 54 -3.16 6.06 -6.95
CA ASP A 54 -1.78 5.64 -7.22
C ASP A 54 -1.55 4.17 -6.88
N TRP A 55 -2.12 3.70 -5.77
CA TRP A 55 -2.09 2.29 -5.41
C TRP A 55 -2.80 1.40 -6.44
N ILE A 56 -4.01 1.77 -6.87
CA ILE A 56 -4.75 1.04 -7.90
C ILE A 56 -3.94 0.99 -9.20
N ASN A 57 -3.30 2.09 -9.59
CA ASN A 57 -2.44 2.13 -10.77
C ASN A 57 -1.23 1.19 -10.63
N ALA A 58 -0.56 1.17 -9.48
CA ALA A 58 0.55 0.27 -9.21
C ALA A 58 0.13 -1.21 -9.27
N VAL A 59 -1.00 -1.55 -8.66
CA VAL A 59 -1.57 -2.90 -8.69
C VAL A 59 -1.94 -3.30 -10.11
N ASN A 60 -2.60 -2.42 -10.87
CA ASN A 60 -2.94 -2.68 -12.26
C ASN A 60 -1.69 -2.89 -13.12
N ASN A 61 -0.66 -2.05 -12.97
CA ASN A 61 0.61 -2.23 -13.68
C ASN A 61 1.31 -3.55 -13.33
N THR A 62 1.13 -4.05 -12.10
CA THR A 62 1.72 -5.32 -11.65
C THR A 62 0.93 -6.53 -12.16
N LEU A 63 -0.39 -6.41 -12.23
CA LEU A 63 -1.29 -7.47 -12.71
C LEU A 63 -1.40 -7.52 -14.24
N ASP A 64 -1.15 -6.39 -14.91
CA ASP A 64 -1.13 -6.27 -16.36
C ASP A 64 0.16 -6.88 -16.92
N LYS A 65 0.13 -8.20 -17.11
CA LYS A 65 1.24 -9.00 -17.65
C LYS A 65 1.57 -8.72 -19.11
N SER A 66 1.03 -7.66 -19.72
CA SER A 66 1.13 -7.39 -21.15
C SER A 66 2.25 -6.42 -21.56
N LYS A 67 3.14 -5.99 -20.64
CA LYS A 67 4.31 -5.13 -20.97
C LYS A 67 5.69 -5.79 -20.80
N GLU A 68 5.73 -7.10 -20.60
CA GLU A 68 6.96 -7.89 -20.78
C GLU A 68 6.94 -8.57 -22.15
N HIS A 69 7.08 -7.80 -23.23
CA HIS A 69 7.50 -8.27 -24.56
C HIS A 69 8.46 -7.26 -25.17
#